data_AF-A0A8S1RK67-F1
#
_entry.id   AF-A0A8S1RK67-F1
#
_cell.length_a   1.000
_cell.length_b   1.000
_cell.length_c   1.000
_cell.angle_alpha   90.00
_cell.angle_beta   90.00
_cell.angle_gamma   90.00
#
_symmetry.space_group_name_H-M   'P 1'
#
loop_
_entity.id
_entity.type
_entity.pdbx_description
1 polymer ?
#
loop_
_entity_poly.entity_id
_entity_poly.type
_entity_poly.pdbx_seq_one_letter_code
_entity_poly.pdbx_strand_id
1 'polypeptide(L)'
;MQHTFFKELLDQILHQGLKGRLPKILLMMKINGDFSSYIITLNKQSSCNKYHFNSLIKLRGGGCVTSVQERSIDKVIQNEQRNLEISLPDNFLEDLNNSLKLIVEQSKFIGDNNQRNAVLIKIQWFIYNREYLNSFCIDKKETSKIYELIQENFQSLLTVLTTYLRSSGFICYQVLQTCNELLRILFAFQLSNPKRFFEETVKQDYLQHIAEFNTQLEIEQANVWKTGIEFEITMMKIMIMNSKSNSTQGSDLLLNFFQETAKSIISLSPSENLLQSIIDGGQYLLKKGIEKKLYPKETYQTYYLFQLIKWSIIRQLKSKQSVYKQIQFLKDIFQQYISDSNNWILHFM
;
A
#
# COMPACT_ATOMS: atom_id res chain seq x y z
N MET A 1 20.08 -33.35 -16.67
CA MET A 1 21.27 -32.53 -17.02
C MET A 1 21.55 -31.38 -16.05
N GLN A 2 20.57 -30.80 -15.34
CA GLN A 2 20.80 -29.68 -14.40
C GLN A 2 21.40 -30.07 -13.03
N HIS A 3 21.29 -31.33 -12.61
CA HIS A 3 21.86 -31.80 -11.33
C HIS A 3 23.36 -32.15 -11.39
N THR A 4 23.89 -32.49 -12.58
CA THR A 4 25.28 -32.92 -12.76
C THR A 4 26.25 -31.73 -12.76
N PHE A 5 25.85 -30.62 -13.39
CA PHE A 5 26.62 -29.37 -13.42
C PHE A 5 26.85 -28.77 -12.03
N PHE A 6 25.85 -28.90 -11.14
CA PHE A 6 25.93 -28.37 -9.77
C PHE A 6 26.91 -29.14 -8.87
N LYS A 7 27.04 -30.45 -9.10
CA LYS A 7 27.96 -31.31 -8.35
C LYS A 7 29.41 -31.07 -8.79
N GLU A 8 29.63 -30.94 -10.10
CA GLU A 8 30.96 -30.63 -10.66
C GLU A 8 31.48 -29.24 -10.26
N LEU A 9 30.59 -28.23 -10.20
CA LEU A 9 30.96 -26.88 -9.74
C LEU A 9 31.34 -26.86 -8.25
N LEU A 10 30.63 -27.61 -7.41
CA LEU A 10 30.94 -27.76 -5.97
C LEU A 10 32.25 -28.51 -5.74
N ASP A 11 32.49 -29.59 -6.49
CA ASP A 11 33.73 -30.37 -6.40
C ASP A 11 34.95 -29.58 -6.91
N GLN A 12 34.79 -28.71 -7.93
CA GLN A 12 35.85 -27.80 -8.39
C GLN A 12 36.21 -26.71 -7.37
N ILE A 13 35.21 -26.15 -6.67
CA ILE A 13 35.42 -25.14 -5.62
C ILE A 13 36.07 -25.75 -4.37
N LEU A 14 35.77 -27.01 -4.06
CA LEU A 14 36.36 -27.74 -2.93
C LEU A 14 37.80 -28.21 -3.22
N HIS A 15 38.12 -28.54 -4.47
CA HIS A 15 39.47 -29.01 -4.84
C HIS A 15 40.48 -27.89 -5.13
N GLN A 16 40.05 -26.68 -5.48
CA GLN A 16 40.95 -25.52 -5.61
C GLN A 16 41.24 -24.91 -4.23
N GLY A 17 42.16 -25.56 -3.52
CA GLY A 17 42.60 -25.17 -2.18
C GLY A 17 43.12 -23.73 -2.11
N LEU A 18 42.26 -22.82 -1.64
CA LEU A 18 42.67 -21.51 -1.14
C LEU A 18 43.39 -21.69 0.21
N LYS A 19 44.71 -21.91 0.12
CA LYS A 19 45.64 -21.75 1.24
C LYS A 19 45.67 -20.28 1.64
N GLY A 20 44.98 -19.95 2.74
CA GLY A 20 45.12 -18.68 3.45
C GLY A 20 43.91 -17.76 3.31
N ARG A 21 43.22 -17.54 4.45
CA ARG A 21 41.98 -16.76 4.63
C ARG A 21 40.80 -17.23 3.78
N LEU A 22 39.95 -18.05 4.41
CA LEU A 22 38.73 -18.62 3.82
C LEU A 22 37.75 -17.50 3.38
N PRO A 23 37.29 -17.49 2.12
CA PRO A 23 36.27 -16.55 1.68
C PRO A 23 34.89 -16.94 2.23
N LYS A 24 34.10 -15.95 2.65
CA LYS A 24 32.65 -16.10 2.82
C LYS A 24 32.05 -16.17 1.42
N ILE A 25 31.56 -17.33 1.00
CA ILE A 25 30.88 -17.48 -0.29
C ILE A 25 29.37 -17.40 -0.03
N LEU A 26 28.72 -16.39 -0.63
CA LEU A 26 27.28 -16.25 -0.64
C LEU A 26 26.75 -16.87 -1.94
N LEU A 27 26.04 -17.98 -1.84
CA LEU A 27 25.35 -18.61 -2.97
C LEU A 27 23.86 -18.34 -2.84
N MET A 28 23.32 -17.55 -3.77
CA MET A 28 21.87 -17.40 -3.96
C MET A 28 21.43 -18.33 -5.07
N MET A 29 20.54 -19.27 -4.74
CA MET A 29 19.90 -20.12 -5.73
C MET A 29 18.38 -19.99 -5.64
N LYS A 30 17.75 -19.95 -6.81
CA LYS A 30 16.29 -19.94 -6.96
C LYS A 30 15.86 -21.36 -7.32
N ILE A 31 15.17 -22.04 -6.42
CA ILE A 31 14.56 -23.35 -6.69
C ILE A 31 13.07 -23.20 -6.39
N ASN A 32 12.23 -23.46 -7.39
CA ASN A 32 10.77 -23.49 -7.28
C ASN A 32 10.12 -22.26 -6.61
N GLY A 33 10.58 -21.07 -7.00
CA GLY A 33 9.88 -19.82 -6.68
C GLY A 33 10.27 -19.14 -5.36
N ASP A 34 11.03 -19.80 -4.49
CA ASP A 34 11.54 -19.19 -3.26
C ASP A 34 13.05 -18.90 -3.34
N PHE A 35 13.45 -17.72 -2.86
CA PHE A 35 14.85 -17.39 -2.62
C PHE A 35 15.27 -17.99 -1.28
N SER A 36 16.19 -18.95 -1.32
CA SER A 36 16.89 -19.40 -0.12
C SER A 36 18.36 -18.97 -0.22
N SER A 37 18.81 -18.18 0.76
CA SER A 37 20.22 -17.78 0.92
C SER A 37 20.91 -18.75 1.87
N TYR A 38 21.98 -19.39 1.39
CA TYR A 38 22.81 -20.25 2.21
C TYR A 38 24.14 -19.55 2.48
N ILE A 39 24.43 -19.27 3.76
CA ILE A 39 25.77 -18.84 4.19
C ILE A 39 26.48 -20.07 4.72
N ILE A 40 27.44 -20.58 3.95
CA ILE A 40 28.29 -21.68 4.38
C ILE A 40 29.57 -21.07 4.95
N THR A 41 29.70 -21.11 6.28
CA THR A 41 30.96 -20.77 6.96
C THR A 41 31.71 -22.06 7.27
N LEU A 42 32.79 -22.31 6.53
CA LEU A 42 33.68 -23.44 6.78
C LEU A 42 34.57 -23.10 7.97
N ASN A 43 34.33 -23.74 9.11
CA ASN A 43 35.24 -23.66 10.27
C ASN A 43 36.02 -24.97 10.43
N LYS A 44 37.28 -24.86 10.87
CA LYS A 44 38.26 -25.96 10.96
C LYS A 44 37.92 -27.07 11.96
N GLN A 45 36.83 -26.94 12.70
CA GLN A 45 36.34 -27.99 13.59
C GLN A 45 34.93 -28.34 13.12
N SER A 46 34.75 -29.61 12.82
CA SER A 46 33.56 -30.27 12.27
C SER A 46 32.37 -30.24 13.25
N SER A 47 31.93 -29.04 13.62
CA SER A 47 30.65 -28.76 14.27
C SER A 47 29.87 -27.80 13.37
N CYS A 48 28.84 -28.34 12.73
CA CYS A 48 27.87 -27.54 11.99
C CYS A 48 27.01 -26.76 12.99
N ASN A 49 27.44 -25.56 13.37
CA ASN A 49 26.60 -24.65 14.14
C ASN A 49 25.55 -24.04 13.20
N LYS A 50 24.37 -24.66 13.19
CA LYS A 50 23.17 -24.11 12.57
C LYS A 50 22.68 -22.94 13.42
N TYR A 51 22.93 -21.71 12.99
CA TYR A 51 22.22 -20.55 13.52
C TYR A 51 20.91 -20.41 12.74
N HIS A 52 19.80 -20.82 13.37
CA HIS A 52 18.46 -20.54 12.86
C HIS A 52 18.11 -19.07 13.15
N PHE A 53 18.23 -18.20 12.15
CA PHE A 53 17.37 -17.03 12.09
C PHE A 53 16.03 -17.49 11.54
N ASN A 54 15.01 -17.56 12.39
CA ASN A 54 13.65 -17.89 11.96
C ASN A 54 13.13 -16.78 11.04
N SER A 55 13.11 -17.04 9.73
CA SER A 55 12.20 -16.37 8.81
C SER A 55 10.77 -16.78 9.19
N LEU A 56 9.91 -15.79 9.45
CA LEU A 56 8.54 -15.96 9.98
C LEU A 56 7.51 -16.49 8.95
N ILE A 57 7.87 -17.49 8.15
CA ILE A 57 6.91 -18.22 7.31
C ILE A 57 7.26 -19.71 7.34
N LYS A 58 6.47 -20.50 8.09
CA LYS A 58 6.45 -21.96 7.98
C LYS A 58 5.21 -22.37 7.20
N LEU A 59 5.40 -22.94 6.00
CA LEU A 59 4.34 -23.64 5.29
C LEU A 59 4.04 -24.97 6.01
N ARG A 60 2.75 -25.24 6.24
CA ARG A 60 2.21 -26.38 6.99
C ARG A 60 2.49 -27.71 6.28
N GLY A 61 3.17 -28.62 6.98
CA GLY A 61 2.87 -30.05 6.98
C GLY A 61 2.15 -30.37 8.29
N GLY A 62 1.13 -31.24 8.24
CA GLY A 62 0.19 -31.48 9.34
C GLY A 62 0.82 -31.98 10.64
N GLY A 63 0.19 -31.65 11.77
CA GLY A 63 0.59 -32.13 13.09
C GLY A 63 0.18 -31.15 14.19
N CYS A 64 -0.60 -31.65 15.14
CA CYS A 64 -1.20 -30.92 16.25
C CYS A 64 -0.15 -30.22 17.12
N VAL A 65 0.02 -28.90 16.97
CA VAL A 65 0.69 -28.04 17.97
C VAL A 65 -0.01 -26.69 17.95
N THR A 66 -0.41 -26.24 19.14
CA THR A 66 -1.12 -25.00 19.43
C THR A 66 -0.58 -23.80 18.64
N SER A 67 -1.49 -23.11 17.95
CA SER A 67 -1.19 -21.87 17.24
C SER A 67 -0.71 -20.81 18.22
N VAL A 68 0.59 -20.48 18.19
CA VAL A 68 1.06 -19.21 18.72
C VAL A 68 0.48 -18.13 17.80
N GLN A 69 -0.60 -17.51 18.28
CA GLN A 69 -1.30 -16.42 17.60
C GLN A 69 -0.33 -15.24 17.50
N GLU A 70 0.15 -14.92 16.30
CA GLU A 70 0.78 -13.63 16.02
C GLU A 70 -0.22 -12.52 16.37
N ARG A 71 -0.06 -11.91 17.54
CA ARG A 71 -0.74 -10.67 17.92
C ARG A 71 -0.01 -9.52 17.22
N SER A 72 -0.32 -9.27 15.95
CA SER A 72 0.10 -8.02 15.32
C SER A 72 -0.59 -6.85 16.04
N ILE A 73 0.15 -5.79 16.35
CA ILE A 73 -0.35 -4.60 17.07
C ILE A 73 -1.63 -4.07 16.40
N ASP A 74 -1.66 -4.08 15.06
CA ASP A 74 -2.83 -3.74 14.23
C ASP A 74 -4.09 -4.53 14.59
N LYS A 75 -3.98 -5.86 14.79
CA LYS A 75 -5.14 -6.71 15.11
C LYS A 75 -5.66 -6.44 16.52
N VAL A 76 -4.76 -6.14 17.46
CA VAL A 76 -5.14 -5.80 18.83
C VAL A 76 -5.94 -4.49 18.84
N ILE A 77 -5.42 -3.46 18.18
CA ILE A 77 -6.08 -2.14 18.11
C ILE A 77 -7.40 -2.23 17.36
N GLN A 78 -7.46 -2.95 16.24
CA GLN A 78 -8.72 -3.16 15.50
C GLN A 78 -9.78 -3.88 16.35
N ASN A 79 -9.38 -4.88 17.13
CA ASN A 79 -10.31 -5.59 18.01
C ASN A 79 -10.80 -4.69 19.16
N GLU A 80 -9.93 -3.91 19.77
CA GLU A 80 -10.33 -2.91 20.78
C GLU A 80 -11.31 -1.88 20.20
N GLN A 81 -11.11 -1.47 18.95
CA GLN A 81 -11.98 -0.52 18.26
C GLN A 81 -13.33 -1.10 17.85
N ARG A 82 -13.41 -2.40 17.52
CA ARG A 82 -14.69 -3.07 17.22
C ARG A 82 -15.60 -3.19 18.43
N ASN A 83 -15.02 -3.26 19.62
CA ASN A 83 -15.78 -3.34 20.86
C ASN A 83 -16.41 -2.01 21.28
N LEU A 84 -16.08 -0.91 20.59
CA LEU A 84 -16.71 0.39 20.75
C LEU A 84 -17.81 0.50 19.68
N GLU A 85 -19.07 0.26 20.08
CA GLU A 85 -20.21 0.42 19.18
C GLU A 85 -20.34 1.87 18.72
N ILE A 86 -20.41 2.06 17.40
CA ILE A 86 -20.67 3.35 16.77
C ILE A 86 -21.95 3.18 15.96
N SER A 87 -23.05 3.74 16.46
CA SER A 87 -24.27 3.88 15.65
C SER A 87 -24.04 4.98 14.62
N LEU A 88 -24.34 4.68 13.37
CA LEU A 88 -24.32 5.69 12.31
C LEU A 88 -25.49 6.65 12.51
N PRO A 89 -25.29 7.96 12.29
CA PRO A 89 -26.40 8.91 12.23
C PRO A 89 -27.41 8.51 11.16
N ASP A 90 -28.68 8.82 11.42
CA ASP A 90 -29.72 8.74 10.40
C ASP A 90 -29.32 9.60 9.19
N ASN A 91 -29.60 9.11 7.98
CA ASN A 91 -29.31 9.78 6.70
C ASN A 91 -27.82 10.01 6.36
N PHE A 92 -26.86 9.40 7.08
CA PHE A 92 -25.43 9.59 6.83
C PHE A 92 -25.01 9.40 5.35
N LEU A 93 -25.55 8.38 4.68
CA LEU A 93 -25.22 8.09 3.28
C LEU A 93 -25.74 9.17 2.33
N GLU A 94 -26.93 9.68 2.59
CA GLU A 94 -27.53 10.76 1.81
C GLU A 94 -26.72 12.04 1.97
N ASP A 95 -26.37 12.38 3.20
CA ASP A 95 -25.53 13.53 3.51
C ASP A 95 -24.14 13.43 2.91
N LEU A 96 -23.54 12.23 2.93
CA LEU A 96 -22.27 11.96 2.27
C LEU A 96 -22.37 12.24 0.77
N ASN A 97 -23.36 11.65 0.09
CA ASN A 97 -23.57 11.84 -1.33
C ASN A 97 -23.80 13.32 -1.68
N ASN A 98 -24.68 13.99 -0.94
CA ASN A 98 -25.00 15.40 -1.14
C ASN A 98 -23.77 16.29 -0.92
N SER A 99 -22.94 15.98 0.07
CA SER A 99 -21.71 16.72 0.34
C SER A 99 -20.68 16.55 -0.76
N LEU A 100 -20.50 15.33 -1.28
CA LEU A 100 -19.59 15.05 -2.40
C LEU A 100 -20.03 15.79 -3.66
N LYS A 101 -21.31 15.70 -4.02
CA LYS A 101 -21.87 16.38 -5.19
C LYS A 101 -21.71 17.89 -5.10
N LEU A 102 -22.04 18.49 -3.97
CA LEU A 102 -21.92 19.94 -3.80
C LEU A 102 -20.47 20.43 -3.89
N ILE A 103 -19.50 19.68 -3.35
CA ILE A 103 -18.08 20.01 -3.51
C ILE A 103 -17.69 20.00 -5.00
N VAL A 104 -18.21 19.08 -5.80
CA VAL A 104 -17.91 19.01 -7.23
C VAL A 104 -18.63 20.14 -7.99
N GLU A 105 -19.94 20.28 -7.81
CA GLU A 105 -20.79 21.21 -8.56
C GLU A 105 -20.39 22.67 -8.31
N GLN A 106 -20.10 23.02 -7.06
CA GLN A 106 -19.78 24.40 -6.68
C GLN A 106 -18.33 24.81 -6.99
N SER A 107 -17.47 23.87 -7.40
CA SER A 107 -16.08 24.16 -7.74
C SER A 107 -15.95 25.22 -8.85
N LYS A 108 -16.89 25.23 -9.81
CA LYS A 108 -16.91 26.18 -10.94
C LYS A 108 -17.26 27.61 -10.52
N PHE A 109 -17.89 27.78 -9.37
CA PHE A 109 -18.38 29.05 -8.86
C PHE A 109 -17.68 29.48 -7.57
N ILE A 110 -16.50 28.90 -7.27
CA ILE A 110 -15.79 29.13 -6.00
C ILE A 110 -15.31 30.58 -5.79
N GLY A 111 -15.32 31.39 -6.85
CA GLY A 111 -15.13 32.83 -6.80
C GLY A 111 -16.28 33.58 -6.09
N ASP A 112 -17.49 33.02 -6.10
CA ASP A 112 -18.65 33.54 -5.39
C ASP A 112 -18.59 33.17 -3.90
N ASN A 113 -18.77 34.15 -3.02
CA ASN A 113 -18.67 33.96 -1.57
C ASN A 113 -19.74 33.03 -1.00
N ASN A 114 -20.96 33.05 -1.54
CA ASN A 114 -22.04 32.18 -1.07
C ASN A 114 -21.73 30.72 -1.43
N GLN A 115 -21.25 30.47 -2.66
CA GLN A 115 -20.88 29.12 -3.08
C GLN A 115 -19.64 28.62 -2.35
N ARG A 116 -18.67 29.49 -2.10
CA ARG A 116 -17.51 29.17 -1.25
C ARG A 116 -17.92 28.77 0.16
N ASN A 117 -18.85 29.50 0.77
CA ASN A 117 -19.36 29.16 2.10
C ASN A 117 -20.12 27.83 2.08
N ALA A 118 -20.89 27.54 1.04
CA ALA A 118 -21.55 26.24 0.87
C ALA A 118 -20.53 25.09 0.83
N VAL A 119 -19.43 25.23 0.07
CA VAL A 119 -18.35 24.25 0.02
C VAL A 119 -17.68 24.09 1.40
N LEU A 120 -17.40 25.20 2.10
CA LEU A 120 -16.80 25.16 3.43
C LEU A 120 -17.69 24.44 4.45
N ILE A 121 -19.01 24.63 4.40
CA ILE A 121 -19.96 23.90 5.26
C ILE A 121 -19.87 22.39 4.99
N LYS A 122 -19.72 21.96 3.74
CA LYS A 122 -19.57 20.54 3.39
C LYS A 122 -18.23 19.98 3.81
N ILE A 123 -17.14 20.73 3.68
CA ILE A 123 -15.83 20.38 4.23
C ILE A 123 -15.92 20.21 5.76
N GLN A 124 -16.60 21.13 6.44
CA GLN A 124 -16.80 21.07 7.87
C GLN A 124 -17.62 19.83 8.28
N TRP A 125 -18.64 19.46 7.49
CA TRP A 125 -19.36 18.19 7.66
C TRP A 125 -18.41 16.99 7.59
N PHE A 126 -17.50 16.94 6.61
CA PHE A 126 -16.48 15.88 6.53
C PHE A 126 -15.61 15.84 7.79
N ILE A 127 -15.10 17.00 8.24
CA ILE A 127 -14.24 17.11 9.42
C ILE A 127 -14.96 16.54 10.67
N TYR A 128 -16.23 16.90 10.88
CA TYR A 128 -17.01 16.39 12.01
C TYR A 128 -17.32 14.90 11.91
N ASN A 129 -17.45 14.37 10.70
CA ASN A 129 -17.82 12.98 10.45
C ASN A 129 -16.62 12.06 10.20
N ARG A 130 -15.37 12.55 10.33
CA ARG A 130 -14.16 11.73 10.14
C ARG A 130 -14.12 10.48 10.99
N GLU A 131 -14.67 10.52 12.20
CA GLU A 131 -14.72 9.35 13.08
C GLU A 131 -15.53 8.19 12.47
N TYR A 132 -16.69 8.51 11.87
CA TYR A 132 -17.54 7.55 11.17
C TYR A 132 -16.86 7.05 9.89
N LEU A 133 -16.20 7.94 9.14
CA LEU A 133 -15.42 7.54 7.96
C LEU A 133 -14.31 6.53 8.32
N ASN A 134 -13.70 6.68 9.50
CA ASN A 134 -12.71 5.74 9.99
C ASN A 134 -13.32 4.43 10.51
N SER A 135 -14.55 4.43 11.04
CA SER A 135 -15.19 3.17 11.46
C SER A 135 -15.50 2.23 10.29
N PHE A 136 -15.77 2.75 9.09
CA PHE A 136 -15.99 1.92 7.90
C PHE A 136 -14.76 1.14 7.44
N CYS A 137 -13.57 1.56 7.84
CA CYS A 137 -12.34 0.80 7.57
C CYS A 137 -12.21 -0.44 8.49
N ILE A 138 -13.07 -0.56 9.52
CA ILE A 138 -13.00 -1.57 10.60
C ILE A 138 -14.24 -2.48 10.63
N ASP A 139 -15.44 -1.90 10.50
CA ASP A 139 -16.73 -2.60 10.42
C ASP A 139 -17.08 -2.87 8.95
N LYS A 140 -17.54 -4.10 8.66
CA LYS A 140 -17.79 -4.65 7.32
C LYS A 140 -19.25 -4.58 6.88
N LYS A 141 -20.20 -4.31 7.79
CA LYS A 141 -21.64 -4.44 7.48
C LYS A 141 -22.13 -3.36 6.49
N GLU A 142 -21.82 -2.10 6.74
CA GLU A 142 -22.26 -0.97 5.90
C GLU A 142 -21.23 -0.53 4.85
N THR A 143 -20.05 -1.15 4.83
CA THR A 143 -18.94 -0.74 3.94
C THR A 143 -19.24 -0.93 2.46
N SER A 144 -20.12 -1.87 2.08
CA SER A 144 -20.40 -2.12 0.65
C SER A 144 -21.17 -0.97 -0.01
N LYS A 145 -22.19 -0.43 0.66
CA LYS A 145 -22.97 0.70 0.12
C LYS A 145 -22.12 1.96 0.02
N ILE A 146 -21.27 2.17 1.02
CA ILE A 146 -20.34 3.30 1.06
C ILE A 146 -19.27 3.15 0.00
N TYR A 147 -18.76 1.93 -0.19
CA TYR A 147 -17.80 1.63 -1.25
C TYR A 147 -18.35 2.01 -2.62
N GLU A 148 -19.58 1.60 -2.95
CA GLU A 148 -20.23 1.91 -4.23
C GLU A 148 -20.43 3.41 -4.40
N LEU A 149 -21.00 4.09 -3.40
CA LEU A 149 -21.20 5.54 -3.39
C LEU A 149 -19.88 6.31 -3.58
N ILE A 150 -18.83 5.93 -2.86
CA ILE A 150 -17.51 6.56 -2.99
C ILE A 150 -16.97 6.33 -4.40
N GLN A 151 -17.02 5.09 -4.89
CA GLN A 151 -16.48 4.75 -6.20
C GLN A 151 -17.14 5.56 -7.33
N GLU A 152 -18.45 5.79 -7.25
CA GLU A 152 -19.21 6.60 -8.23
C GLU A 152 -18.82 8.08 -8.23
N ASN A 153 -18.36 8.61 -7.09
CA ASN A 153 -18.10 10.05 -6.92
C ASN A 153 -16.61 10.42 -6.93
N PHE A 154 -15.71 9.44 -6.73
CA PHE A 154 -14.30 9.71 -6.48
C PHE A 154 -13.58 10.37 -7.66
N GLN A 155 -13.86 9.93 -8.89
CA GLN A 155 -13.27 10.54 -10.08
C GLN A 155 -13.60 12.03 -10.18
N SER A 156 -14.88 12.38 -9.99
CA SER A 156 -15.35 13.76 -10.04
C SER A 156 -14.67 14.65 -9.00
N LEU A 157 -14.38 14.12 -7.81
CA LEU A 157 -13.60 14.82 -6.80
C LEU A 157 -12.16 15.07 -7.24
N LEU A 158 -11.49 14.07 -7.81
CA LEU A 158 -10.12 14.23 -8.31
C LEU A 158 -10.04 15.30 -9.39
N THR A 159 -11.02 15.34 -10.30
CA THR A 159 -11.06 16.31 -11.39
C THR A 159 -11.15 17.77 -10.90
N VAL A 160 -11.85 18.02 -9.79
CA VAL A 160 -12.02 19.39 -9.28
C VAL A 160 -10.85 19.89 -8.42
N LEU A 161 -9.90 19.02 -8.04
CA LEU A 161 -8.73 19.40 -7.22
C LEU A 161 -7.92 20.52 -7.86
N THR A 162 -7.69 20.47 -9.17
CA THR A 162 -6.94 21.50 -9.91
C THR A 162 -7.65 22.85 -9.89
N THR A 163 -8.99 22.86 -9.99
CA THR A 163 -9.79 24.09 -9.87
C THR A 163 -9.61 24.72 -8.49
N TYR A 164 -9.66 23.89 -7.45
CA TYR A 164 -9.42 24.36 -6.09
C TYR A 164 -7.99 24.81 -5.85
N LEU A 165 -6.99 24.14 -6.42
CA LEU A 165 -5.58 24.52 -6.31
C LEU A 165 -5.37 25.98 -6.75
N ARG A 166 -5.93 26.33 -7.91
CA ARG A 166 -5.85 27.68 -8.49
C ARG A 166 -6.65 28.73 -7.71
N SER A 167 -7.69 28.30 -7.00
CA SER A 167 -8.66 29.23 -6.38
C SER A 167 -8.42 29.44 -4.89
N SER A 168 -8.00 28.39 -4.17
CA SER A 168 -7.77 28.39 -2.74
C SER A 168 -6.98 27.16 -2.31
N GLY A 169 -5.70 27.34 -1.97
CA GLY A 169 -4.84 26.26 -1.46
C GLY A 169 -5.39 25.56 -0.21
N PHE A 170 -6.08 26.30 0.67
CA PHE A 170 -6.73 25.71 1.85
C PHE A 170 -7.88 24.77 1.47
N ILE A 171 -8.81 25.23 0.62
CA ILE A 171 -9.95 24.40 0.17
C ILE A 171 -9.43 23.20 -0.62
N CYS A 172 -8.44 23.41 -1.49
CA CYS A 172 -7.76 22.35 -2.22
C CYS A 172 -7.21 21.28 -1.26
N TYR A 173 -6.46 21.70 -0.24
CA TYR A 173 -5.92 20.78 0.76
C TYR A 173 -7.04 20.00 1.47
N GLN A 174 -8.11 20.65 1.91
CA GLN A 174 -9.22 19.96 2.59
C GLN A 174 -9.93 18.95 1.68
N VAL A 175 -10.17 19.29 0.40
CA VAL A 175 -10.76 18.37 -0.57
C VAL A 175 -9.80 17.21 -0.86
N LEU A 176 -8.49 17.46 -0.92
CA LEU A 176 -7.46 16.44 -1.07
C LEU A 176 -7.45 15.46 0.11
N GLN A 177 -7.56 15.97 1.35
CA GLN A 177 -7.69 15.12 2.54
C GLN A 177 -8.95 14.25 2.46
N THR A 178 -10.08 14.84 2.06
CA THR A 178 -11.31 14.07 1.83
C THR A 178 -11.07 12.96 0.80
N CYS A 179 -10.40 13.24 -0.31
CA CYS A 179 -10.06 12.21 -1.30
C CYS A 179 -9.24 11.07 -0.67
N ASN A 180 -8.20 11.39 0.10
CA ASN A 180 -7.39 10.37 0.78
C ASN A 180 -8.25 9.52 1.75
N GLU A 181 -9.10 10.15 2.57
CA GLU A 181 -9.96 9.44 3.51
C GLU A 181 -10.97 8.50 2.83
N LEU A 182 -11.54 8.92 1.70
CA LEU A 182 -12.45 8.09 0.91
C LEU A 182 -11.72 6.94 0.22
N LEU A 183 -10.55 7.21 -0.37
CA LEU A 183 -9.72 6.19 -1.00
C LEU A 183 -9.25 5.13 0.01
N ARG A 184 -8.99 5.53 1.26
CA ARG A 184 -8.69 4.61 2.35
C ARG A 184 -9.83 3.62 2.60
N ILE A 185 -11.08 4.08 2.56
CA ILE A 185 -12.25 3.21 2.70
C ILE A 185 -12.31 2.20 1.53
N LEU A 186 -12.12 2.68 0.29
CA LEU A 186 -12.07 1.80 -0.89
C LEU A 186 -10.98 0.73 -0.74
N PHE A 187 -9.77 1.16 -0.37
CA PHE A 187 -8.61 0.27 -0.24
C PHE A 187 -8.78 -0.76 0.89
N ALA A 188 -9.23 -0.33 2.07
CA ALA A 188 -9.51 -1.21 3.20
C ALA A 188 -10.58 -2.25 2.86
N PHE A 189 -11.62 -1.85 2.13
CA PHE A 189 -12.67 -2.75 1.68
C PHE A 189 -12.15 -3.80 0.68
N GLN A 190 -11.32 -3.42 -0.29
CA GLN A 190 -10.70 -4.34 -1.25
C GLN A 190 -9.75 -5.35 -0.59
N LEU A 191 -9.01 -4.92 0.45
CA LEU A 191 -8.17 -5.83 1.23
C LEU A 191 -9.00 -6.91 1.94
N SER A 192 -10.20 -6.55 2.41
CA SER A 192 -11.12 -7.45 3.10
C SER A 192 -11.99 -8.31 2.18
N ASN A 193 -12.15 -7.92 0.91
CA ASN A 193 -13.04 -8.56 -0.05
C ASN A 193 -12.30 -8.95 -1.34
N PRO A 194 -11.77 -10.19 -1.42
CA PRO A 194 -10.90 -10.61 -2.52
C PRO A 194 -11.54 -10.54 -3.92
N LYS A 195 -12.87 -10.54 -4.00
CA LYS A 195 -13.64 -10.50 -5.26
C LYS A 195 -13.84 -9.07 -5.80
N ARG A 196 -13.52 -8.03 -5.02
CA ARG A 196 -13.65 -6.64 -5.44
C ARG A 196 -12.26 -6.10 -5.77
N PHE A 197 -12.11 -5.56 -6.97
CA PHE A 197 -10.88 -4.98 -7.51
C PHE A 197 -11.21 -3.71 -8.27
N PHE A 198 -10.22 -2.85 -8.51
CA PHE A 198 -10.37 -1.76 -9.47
C PHE A 198 -10.24 -2.30 -10.90
N GLU A 199 -11.05 -1.78 -11.81
CA GLU A 199 -10.74 -1.92 -13.22
C GLU A 199 -9.41 -1.22 -13.51
N GLU A 200 -8.54 -1.83 -14.30
CA GLU A 200 -7.22 -1.28 -14.59
C GLU A 200 -7.31 0.09 -15.26
N THR A 201 -8.32 0.31 -16.10
CA THR A 201 -8.63 1.61 -16.71
C THR A 201 -8.89 2.67 -15.64
N VAL A 202 -9.81 2.42 -14.71
CA VAL A 202 -10.13 3.32 -13.59
C VAL A 202 -8.89 3.60 -12.73
N LYS A 203 -8.07 2.57 -12.47
CA LYS A 203 -6.81 2.71 -11.73
C LYS A 203 -5.85 3.67 -12.45
N GLN A 204 -5.66 3.51 -13.77
CA GLN A 204 -4.81 4.40 -14.56
C GLN A 204 -5.37 5.82 -14.62
N ASP A 205 -6.69 5.98 -14.76
CA ASP A 205 -7.35 7.28 -14.78
C ASP A 205 -7.10 8.06 -13.47
N TYR A 206 -7.19 7.39 -12.32
CA TYR A 206 -6.89 8.00 -11.03
C TYR A 206 -5.41 8.41 -10.92
N LEU A 207 -4.49 7.56 -11.36
CA LEU A 207 -3.07 7.88 -11.37
C LEU A 207 -2.76 9.07 -12.29
N GLN A 208 -3.43 9.14 -13.44
CA GLN A 208 -3.31 10.24 -14.37
C GLN A 208 -3.81 11.56 -13.75
N HIS A 209 -5.00 11.57 -13.14
CA HIS A 209 -5.53 12.78 -12.49
C HIS A 209 -4.60 13.28 -11.38
N ILE A 210 -4.02 12.36 -10.59
CA ILE A 210 -3.05 12.72 -9.55
C ILE A 210 -1.74 13.25 -10.17
N ALA A 211 -1.28 12.68 -11.28
CA ALA A 211 -0.10 13.15 -11.99
C ALA A 211 -0.31 14.56 -12.57
N GLU A 212 -1.47 14.81 -13.18
CA GLU A 212 -1.85 16.13 -13.69
C GLU A 212 -1.92 17.16 -12.57
N PHE A 213 -2.55 16.82 -11.44
CA PHE A 213 -2.59 17.67 -10.25
C PHE A 213 -1.19 18.00 -9.71
N ASN A 214 -0.29 17.02 -9.67
CA ASN A 214 1.11 17.22 -9.29
C ASN A 214 1.84 18.22 -10.21
N THR A 215 1.67 18.09 -11.52
CA THR A 215 2.27 19.01 -12.48
C THR A 215 1.76 20.43 -12.27
N GLN A 216 0.46 20.60 -12.01
CA GLN A 216 -0.11 21.91 -11.70
C GLN A 216 0.40 22.46 -10.36
N LEU A 217 0.55 21.60 -9.36
CA LEU A 217 1.12 21.97 -8.06
C LEU A 217 2.56 22.49 -8.19
N GLU A 218 3.38 21.92 -9.06
CA GLU A 218 4.75 22.40 -9.31
C GLU A 218 4.79 23.79 -9.95
N ILE A 219 3.80 24.10 -10.80
CA ILE A 219 3.69 25.39 -11.48
C ILE A 219 3.24 26.49 -10.51
N GLU A 220 2.30 26.19 -9.61
CA GLU A 220 1.63 27.18 -8.74
C GLU A 220 2.43 27.54 -7.46
N GLN A 221 3.62 26.94 -7.24
CA GLN A 221 4.25 27.00 -5.91
C GLN A 221 5.10 28.23 -5.59
N ALA A 222 4.53 29.07 -4.72
CA ALA A 222 5.20 29.70 -3.58
C ALA A 222 4.40 29.40 -2.29
N ASN A 223 5.07 28.87 -1.25
CA ASN A 223 4.65 28.79 0.18
C ASN A 223 3.84 27.60 0.79
N VAL A 224 4.32 27.25 2.00
CA VAL A 224 3.73 26.64 3.23
C VAL A 224 2.97 25.30 3.17
N TRP A 225 2.26 24.95 2.10
CA TRP A 225 1.39 23.75 2.08
C TRP A 225 1.96 22.55 1.31
N LYS A 226 3.13 22.72 0.69
CA LYS A 226 3.79 21.72 -0.17
C LYS A 226 3.91 20.36 0.52
N THR A 227 4.48 20.31 1.73
CA THR A 227 4.73 19.06 2.44
C THR A 227 3.44 18.30 2.78
N GLY A 228 2.38 19.01 3.22
CA GLY A 228 1.09 18.38 3.51
C GLY A 228 0.40 17.85 2.25
N ILE A 229 0.40 18.63 1.17
CA ILE A 229 -0.17 18.20 -0.12
C ILE A 229 0.60 17.00 -0.69
N GLU A 230 1.94 17.04 -0.65
CA GLU A 230 2.82 15.94 -1.07
C GLU A 230 2.57 14.67 -0.28
N PHE A 231 2.37 14.80 1.04
CA PHE A 231 2.02 13.68 1.90
C PHE A 231 0.72 13.01 1.46
N GLU A 232 -0.36 13.79 1.29
CA GLU A 232 -1.67 13.27 0.90
C GLU A 232 -1.61 12.58 -0.47
N ILE A 233 -0.94 13.19 -1.45
CA ILE A 233 -0.74 12.60 -2.79
C ILE A 233 0.05 11.30 -2.71
N THR A 234 1.11 11.27 -1.91
CA THR A 234 1.94 10.07 -1.79
C THR A 234 1.15 8.91 -1.20
N MET A 235 0.34 9.16 -0.16
CA MET A 235 -0.55 8.14 0.40
C MET A 235 -1.58 7.64 -0.62
N MET A 236 -2.20 8.54 -1.38
CA MET A 236 -3.14 8.15 -2.44
C MET A 236 -2.48 7.29 -3.51
N LYS A 237 -1.27 7.66 -3.97
CA LYS A 237 -0.49 6.86 -4.91
C LYS A 237 -0.16 5.48 -4.34
N ILE A 238 0.30 5.39 -3.09
CA ILE A 238 0.57 4.10 -2.45
C ILE A 238 -0.69 3.23 -2.45
N MET A 239 -1.85 3.78 -2.05
CA MET A 239 -3.11 3.03 -2.04
C MET A 239 -3.51 2.55 -3.45
N ILE A 240 -3.56 3.44 -4.44
CA ILE A 240 -3.98 3.09 -5.81
C ILE A 240 -3.02 2.07 -6.43
N MET A 241 -1.70 2.29 -6.30
CA MET A 241 -0.69 1.40 -6.86
C MET A 241 -0.77 -0.01 -6.26
N ASN A 242 -1.04 -0.10 -4.95
CA ASN A 242 -1.15 -1.37 -4.21
C ASN A 242 -2.57 -1.98 -4.21
N SER A 243 -3.57 -1.28 -4.76
CA SER A 243 -4.89 -1.86 -5.00
C SER A 243 -4.84 -2.99 -6.01
N LYS A 244 -5.66 -4.01 -5.75
CA LYS A 244 -5.91 -5.11 -6.69
C LYS A 244 -6.61 -4.56 -7.93
N SER A 245 -6.20 -5.03 -9.10
CA SER A 245 -6.89 -4.76 -10.35
C SER A 245 -7.15 -6.04 -11.15
N ASN A 246 -8.00 -5.93 -12.17
CA ASN A 246 -8.23 -6.99 -13.16
C ASN A 246 -7.15 -7.07 -14.25
N SER A 247 -5.98 -6.44 -14.05
CA SER A 247 -4.90 -6.49 -15.03
C SER A 247 -4.43 -7.93 -15.27
N THR A 248 -4.54 -8.38 -16.52
CA THR A 248 -4.00 -9.66 -17.01
C THR A 248 -2.58 -9.52 -17.56
N GLN A 249 -2.02 -8.30 -17.60
CA GLN A 249 -0.75 -8.03 -18.28
C GLN A 249 0.38 -8.96 -17.81
N GLY A 250 0.49 -9.22 -16.51
CA GLY A 250 1.50 -10.15 -15.97
C GLY A 250 1.28 -11.60 -16.38
N SER A 251 0.03 -12.07 -16.41
CA SER A 251 -0.31 -13.43 -16.86
C SER A 251 -0.12 -13.58 -18.37
N ASP A 252 -0.46 -12.55 -19.14
CA ASP A 252 -0.34 -12.56 -20.60
C ASP A 252 1.13 -12.57 -21.02
N LEU A 253 1.99 -11.81 -20.33
CA LEU A 253 3.45 -11.83 -20.55
C LEU A 253 4.05 -13.21 -20.24
N LEU A 254 3.62 -13.86 -19.15
CA LEU A 254 4.06 -15.23 -18.83
C LEU A 254 3.61 -16.24 -19.88
N LEU A 255 2.34 -16.15 -20.31
CA LEU A 255 1.77 -17.04 -21.31
C LEU A 255 2.49 -16.89 -22.65
N ASN A 256 2.75 -15.66 -23.09
CA ASN A 256 3.53 -15.38 -24.29
C ASN A 256 4.96 -15.92 -24.18
N PHE A 257 5.62 -15.73 -23.04
CA PHE A 257 6.96 -16.26 -22.80
C PHE A 257 6.99 -17.80 -22.92
N PHE A 258 6.04 -18.50 -22.31
CA PHE A 258 5.98 -19.96 -22.39
C PHE A 258 5.68 -20.46 -23.80
N GLN A 259 4.75 -19.80 -24.51
CA GLN A 259 4.42 -20.14 -25.90
C GLN A 259 5.63 -19.97 -26.83
N GLU A 260 6.35 -18.85 -26.73
CA GLU A 260 7.51 -18.58 -27.58
C GLU A 260 8.74 -19.42 -27.19
N THR A 261 8.87 -19.77 -25.91
CA THR A 261 9.88 -20.73 -25.45
C THR A 261 9.63 -22.11 -26.05
N ALA A 262 8.38 -22.60 -26.02
CA ALA A 262 8.02 -23.87 -26.63
C ALA A 262 8.29 -23.88 -28.14
N LYS A 263 7.93 -22.81 -28.85
CA LYS A 263 8.25 -22.65 -30.28
C LYS A 263 9.74 -22.65 -30.55
N SER A 264 10.53 -21.94 -29.73
CA SER A 264 11.99 -21.87 -29.87
C SER A 264 12.68 -23.21 -29.59
N ILE A 265 12.13 -24.01 -28.67
CA ILE A 265 12.60 -25.38 -28.41
C ILE A 265 12.29 -26.28 -29.62
N ILE A 266 11.08 -26.17 -30.19
CA ILE A 266 10.69 -26.95 -31.37
C ILE A 266 11.53 -26.56 -32.60
N SER A 267 11.81 -25.27 -32.78
CA SER A 267 12.64 -24.75 -33.88
C SER A 267 14.14 -24.86 -33.65
N LEU A 268 14.58 -25.39 -32.49
CA LEU A 268 15.98 -25.50 -32.05
C LEU A 268 16.78 -24.19 -32.20
N SER A 269 16.09 -23.06 -32.17
CA SER A 269 16.64 -21.73 -32.40
C SER A 269 15.78 -20.69 -31.68
N PRO A 270 16.37 -19.70 -30.98
CA PRO A 270 15.60 -18.66 -30.32
C PRO A 270 14.82 -17.83 -31.36
N SER A 271 13.50 -17.76 -31.21
CA SER A 271 12.69 -16.87 -32.04
C SER A 271 12.91 -15.41 -31.63
N GLU A 272 12.84 -14.47 -32.58
CA GLU A 272 12.84 -13.03 -32.28
C GLU A 272 11.70 -12.67 -31.32
N ASN A 273 10.56 -13.36 -31.44
CA ASN A 273 9.41 -13.21 -30.54
C ASN A 273 9.71 -13.67 -29.11
N LEU A 274 10.55 -14.69 -28.91
CA LEU A 274 11.02 -15.07 -27.57
C LEU A 274 11.90 -13.98 -26.97
N LEU A 275 12.81 -13.41 -27.76
CA LEU A 275 13.65 -12.29 -27.32
C LEU A 275 12.79 -11.07 -26.94
N GLN A 276 11.80 -10.73 -27.77
CA GLN A 276 10.88 -9.64 -27.49
C GLN A 276 10.06 -9.90 -26.21
N SER A 277 9.54 -11.12 -26.04
CA SER A 277 8.79 -11.49 -24.83
C SER A 277 9.65 -11.39 -23.55
N ILE A 278 10.94 -11.73 -23.62
CA ILE A 278 11.89 -11.55 -22.52
C ILE A 278 12.10 -10.06 -22.23
N ILE A 279 12.27 -9.22 -23.26
CA ILE A 279 12.43 -7.78 -23.11
C ILE A 279 11.19 -7.17 -22.46
N ASP A 280 10.00 -7.48 -22.96
CA ASP A 280 8.73 -6.97 -22.44
C ASP A 280 8.51 -7.39 -20.98
N GLY A 281 8.80 -8.66 -20.67
CA GLY A 281 8.78 -9.17 -19.30
C GLY A 281 9.77 -8.45 -18.38
N GLY A 282 10.99 -8.20 -18.86
CA GLY A 282 12.02 -7.45 -18.15
C GLY A 282 11.59 -6.01 -17.86
N GLN A 283 11.03 -5.31 -18.86
CA GLN A 283 10.50 -3.95 -18.70
C GLN A 283 9.34 -3.92 -17.70
N TYR A 284 8.43 -4.88 -17.77
CA TYR A 284 7.32 -5.02 -16.82
C TYR A 284 7.82 -5.21 -15.38
N LEU A 285 8.77 -6.13 -15.17
CA LEU A 285 9.35 -6.38 -13.85
C LEU A 285 10.13 -5.18 -13.31
N LEU A 286 10.89 -4.49 -14.18
CA LEU A 286 11.61 -3.28 -13.82
C LEU A 286 10.63 -2.18 -13.38
N LYS A 287 9.58 -1.94 -14.16
CA LYS A 287 8.53 -0.97 -13.82
C LYS A 287 7.89 -1.31 -12.46
N LYS A 288 7.48 -2.56 -12.25
CA LYS A 288 6.92 -3.02 -10.97
C LYS A 288 7.91 -2.91 -9.80
N GLY A 289 9.20 -3.14 -10.05
CA GLY A 289 10.27 -2.97 -9.07
C GLY A 289 10.46 -1.52 -8.65
N ILE A 290 10.48 -0.60 -9.61
CA ILE A 290 10.55 0.85 -9.37
C ILE A 290 9.31 1.31 -8.58
N GLU A 291 8.11 0.89 -9.02
CA GLU A 291 6.85 1.22 -8.36
C GLU A 291 6.85 0.77 -6.88
N LYS A 292 7.30 -0.45 -6.59
CA LYS A 292 7.40 -0.96 -5.20
C LYS A 292 8.38 -0.18 -4.34
N LYS A 293 9.47 0.33 -4.93
CA LYS A 293 10.48 1.13 -4.21
C LYS A 293 9.98 2.54 -3.91
N LEU A 294 9.28 3.16 -4.86
CA LEU A 294 8.75 4.52 -4.71
C LEU A 294 7.49 4.57 -3.85
N TYR A 295 6.64 3.55 -3.93
CA TYR A 295 5.34 3.50 -3.27
C TYR A 295 5.18 2.20 -2.46
N PRO A 296 6.05 1.99 -1.44
CA PRO A 296 6.02 0.78 -0.62
C PRO A 296 4.72 0.68 0.16
N LYS A 297 4.14 -0.52 0.18
CA LYS A 297 2.89 -0.81 0.90
C LYS A 297 3.04 -0.59 2.40
N GLU A 298 4.23 -0.88 2.92
CA GLU A 298 4.61 -0.78 4.32
C GLU A 298 4.41 0.63 4.86
N THR A 299 4.74 1.66 4.07
CA THR A 299 4.52 3.06 4.46
C THR A 299 3.04 3.35 4.69
N TYR A 300 2.14 2.84 3.86
CA TYR A 300 0.70 2.98 4.11
C TYR A 300 0.24 2.14 5.31
N GLN A 301 0.83 0.97 5.56
CA GLN A 301 0.47 0.16 6.73
C GLN A 301 0.81 0.89 8.03
N THR A 302 2.00 1.50 8.10
CA THR A 302 2.39 2.36 9.22
C THR A 302 1.46 3.56 9.36
N TYR A 303 1.16 4.26 8.26
CA TYR A 303 0.16 5.35 8.25
C TYR A 303 -1.19 4.93 8.82
N TYR A 304 -1.71 3.80 8.33
CA TYR A 304 -3.00 3.29 8.75
C TYR A 304 -3.01 2.93 10.23
N LEU A 305 -1.92 2.35 10.74
CA LEU A 305 -1.74 2.07 12.16
C LEU A 305 -1.79 3.35 13.02
N PHE A 306 -1.11 4.43 12.62
CA PHE A 306 -1.21 5.73 13.30
C PHE A 306 -2.65 6.28 13.28
N GLN A 307 -3.36 6.14 12.15
CA GLN A 307 -4.77 6.54 12.07
C GLN A 307 -5.63 5.73 13.05
N LEU A 308 -5.44 4.40 13.12
CA LEU A 308 -6.15 3.55 14.08
C LEU A 308 -5.87 4.01 15.51
N ILE A 309 -4.62 4.29 15.88
CA ILE A 309 -4.29 4.75 17.25
C ILE A 309 -4.93 6.09 17.55
N LYS A 310 -4.84 7.05 16.63
CA LYS A 310 -5.46 8.37 16.77
C LYS A 310 -6.95 8.25 17.09
N TRP A 311 -7.68 7.46 16.32
CA TRP A 311 -9.11 7.29 16.53
C TRP A 311 -9.45 6.43 17.74
N SER A 312 -8.58 5.49 18.11
CA SER A 312 -8.71 4.76 19.36
C SER A 312 -8.62 5.71 20.57
N ILE A 313 -7.63 6.61 20.59
CA ILE A 313 -7.48 7.64 21.63
C ILE A 313 -8.72 8.52 21.70
N ILE A 314 -9.17 9.07 20.57
CA ILE A 314 -10.34 9.96 20.52
C ILE A 314 -11.59 9.26 21.10
N ARG A 315 -11.85 8.01 20.69
CA ARG A 315 -13.01 7.25 21.18
C ARG A 315 -12.92 6.97 22.68
N GLN A 316 -11.75 6.55 23.15
CA GLN A 316 -11.51 6.30 24.57
C GLN A 316 -11.77 7.55 25.42
N LEU A 317 -11.30 8.72 24.97
CA LEU A 317 -11.57 10.00 25.62
C LEU A 317 -13.07 10.33 25.64
N LYS A 318 -13.78 10.16 24.52
CA LYS A 318 -15.24 10.39 24.43
C LYS A 318 -16.01 9.47 25.37
N SER A 319 -15.58 8.21 25.50
CA SER A 319 -16.17 7.23 26.42
C SER A 319 -15.71 7.38 27.87
N LYS A 320 -14.92 8.42 28.20
CA LYS A 320 -14.34 8.65 29.54
C LYS A 320 -13.49 7.47 30.06
N GLN A 321 -12.88 6.73 29.15
CA GLN A 321 -11.99 5.61 29.44
C GLN A 321 -10.52 6.04 29.41
N SER A 322 -9.64 5.22 29.99
CA SER A 322 -8.20 5.51 30.04
C SER A 322 -7.53 5.27 28.69
N VAL A 323 -6.76 6.26 28.23
CA VAL A 323 -5.95 6.18 26.99
C VAL A 323 -4.54 5.61 27.22
N TYR A 324 -4.22 5.14 28.43
CA TYR A 324 -2.86 4.72 28.80
C TYR A 324 -2.30 3.66 27.85
N LYS A 325 -3.11 2.66 27.48
CA LYS A 325 -2.68 1.59 26.56
C LYS A 325 -2.37 2.12 25.17
N GLN A 326 -3.18 3.03 24.65
CA GLN A 326 -2.98 3.64 23.33
C GLN A 326 -1.73 4.52 23.30
N ILE A 327 -1.42 5.22 24.40
CA ILE A 327 -0.17 5.97 24.55
C ILE A 327 1.04 5.02 24.56
N GLN A 328 0.95 3.86 25.22
CA GLN A 328 2.02 2.86 25.18
C GLN A 328 2.21 2.31 23.76
N PHE A 329 1.13 1.96 23.05
CA PHE A 329 1.24 1.55 21.65
C PHE A 329 1.89 2.62 20.76
N LEU A 330 1.53 3.89 20.96
CA LEU A 330 2.14 4.99 20.22
C LEU A 330 3.65 5.09 20.46
N LYS A 331 4.10 4.90 21.72
CA LYS A 331 5.53 4.86 22.06
C LYS A 331 6.25 3.69 21.39
N ASP A 332 5.66 2.50 21.44
CA ASP A 332 6.24 1.30 20.82
C ASP A 332 6.42 1.49 19.31
N ILE A 333 5.42 2.07 18.65
CA ILE A 333 5.45 2.33 17.20
C ILE A 333 6.46 3.42 16.85
N PHE A 334 6.54 4.49 17.65
CA PHE A 334 7.57 5.51 17.46
C PHE A 334 8.97 4.89 17.49
N GLN A 335 9.26 4.05 18.49
CA GLN A 335 10.54 3.36 18.61
C GLN A 335 10.78 2.32 17.50
N GLN A 336 9.73 1.69 16.99
CA GLN A 336 9.85 0.66 15.96
C GLN A 336 10.03 1.24 14.56
N TYR A 337 9.36 2.36 14.25
CA TYR A 337 9.21 2.84 12.87
C TYR A 337 9.72 4.26 12.62
N ILE A 338 9.88 5.09 13.65
CA ILE A 338 10.23 6.52 13.49
C ILE A 338 11.65 6.83 13.98
N SER A 339 12.04 6.35 15.17
CA SER A 339 13.28 6.74 15.86
C SER A 339 14.53 6.68 14.97
N ASP A 340 14.68 5.61 14.19
CA ASP A 340 15.86 5.35 13.34
C ASP A 340 15.56 5.55 11.83
N SER A 341 14.38 6.08 11.49
CA SER A 341 13.96 6.25 10.10
C SER A 341 14.48 7.56 9.50
N ASN A 342 14.95 7.52 8.26
CA ASN A 342 15.27 8.72 7.48
C ASN A 342 14.11 9.14 6.55
N ASN A 343 12.95 8.49 6.65
CA ASN A 343 11.82 8.75 5.78
C ASN A 343 10.98 9.90 6.34
N TRP A 344 11.04 11.08 5.71
CA TRP A 344 10.28 12.27 6.12
C TRP A 344 8.77 12.01 6.22
N ILE A 345 8.23 11.12 5.39
CA ILE A 345 6.81 10.75 5.39
C ILE A 345 6.44 10.09 6.71
N LEU A 346 7.33 9.25 7.27
CA LEU A 346 7.12 8.59 8.56
C LEU A 346 7.24 9.57 9.73
N HIS A 347 8.05 10.63 9.59
CA HIS A 347 8.15 11.70 10.59
C HIS A 347 6.99 12.70 10.54
N PHE A 348 6.37 12.86 9.37
CA PHE A 348 5.21 13.74 9.19
C PHE A 348 3.92 13.14 9.77
N MET A 349 3.79 11.80 9.78
CA MET A 349 2.68 11.06 10.38
C MET A 349 2.63 11.23 11.90
#